data_AF-A0A2S4V0Y8-F1
#
_entry.id   AF-A0A2S4V0Y8-F1
#
_cell.length_a   1.000
_cell.length_b   1.000
_cell.length_c   1.000
_cell.angle_alpha   90.00
_cell.angle_beta   90.00
_cell.angle_gamma   90.00
#
_symmetry.space_group_name_H-M   'P 1'
#
loop_
_entity.id
_entity.type
_entity.pdbx_description
1 polymer ?
#
loop_
_entity_poly.entity_id
_entity_poly.type
_entity_poly.pdbx_seq_one_letter_code
_entity_poly.pdbx_strand_id
1 'polypeptide(L)'
;MNFLALIICLACAATPAVLAARAPTTPDPKTTVAFTCADARDRPIGWCVSKDPSKPTEGYNYVLANRVGLAGNLNYNCIGKPFGDNSMCCILNFKPKKNGLTMPSDGDSADAAKPGPDPKTTVVFTCTGKDVPPTGWCVSQAPGKLGEGYNFDLANVVGPPKDMNYNCIGKKFTDNSACCKPTFKPAPNGLTKLGSDCIIKPSNK
;
A
#
# COMPACT_ATOMS: atom_id res chain seq x y z
N MET A 1 33.83 38.19 -18.12
CA MET A 1 33.20 38.40 -16.79
C MET A 1 31.71 38.56 -17.01
N ASN A 2 30.94 37.69 -16.36
CA ASN A 2 29.55 37.77 -15.91
C ASN A 2 28.41 38.25 -16.82
N PHE A 3 27.20 37.70 -16.75
CA PHE A 3 26.62 36.40 -16.35
C PHE A 3 25.11 36.62 -16.56
N LEU A 4 24.43 35.66 -17.18
CA LEU A 4 23.00 35.34 -17.04
C LEU A 4 21.97 36.49 -16.96
N ALA A 5 21.35 36.80 -18.10
CA ALA A 5 19.97 37.29 -18.10
C ALA A 5 19.04 36.07 -17.91
N LEU A 6 18.34 36.09 -16.79
CA LEU A 6 17.43 35.10 -16.24
C LEU A 6 16.26 34.81 -17.21
N ILE A 7 16.35 33.75 -18.02
CA ILE A 7 15.16 33.16 -18.67
C ILE A 7 14.68 32.03 -17.78
N ILE A 8 13.76 32.36 -16.87
CA ILE A 8 12.95 31.37 -16.16
C ILE A 8 11.97 30.80 -17.20
N CYS A 9 12.41 29.78 -17.94
CA CYS A 9 11.48 28.89 -18.63
C CYS A 9 10.71 28.14 -17.54
N LEU A 10 9.54 28.68 -17.22
CA LEU A 10 8.49 28.02 -16.47
C LEU A 10 8.00 26.81 -17.29
N ALA A 11 8.81 25.75 -17.33
CA ALA A 11 8.39 24.46 -17.83
C ALA A 11 7.40 23.91 -16.80
N CYS A 12 6.14 24.27 -16.99
CA CYS A 12 5.02 23.58 -16.38
C CYS A 12 5.22 22.10 -16.72
N ALA A 13 5.68 21.34 -15.74
CA ALA A 13 5.82 19.91 -15.84
C ALA A 13 4.40 19.38 -16.07
N ALA A 14 4.04 19.20 -17.33
CA ALA A 14 2.97 18.30 -17.70
C ALA A 14 3.43 16.93 -17.23
N THR A 15 3.11 16.60 -15.98
CA THR A 15 3.10 15.23 -15.50
C THR A 15 2.29 14.46 -16.53
N PRO A 16 2.86 13.49 -17.27
CA PRO A 16 2.01 12.56 -17.97
C PRO A 16 1.23 11.84 -16.88
N ALA A 17 -0.04 12.22 -16.72
CA ALA A 17 -1.03 11.41 -16.04
C ALA A 17 -1.13 10.13 -16.87
N VAL A 18 -0.27 9.17 -16.55
CA VAL A 18 -0.36 7.81 -17.06
C VAL A 18 -1.72 7.34 -16.59
N LEU A 19 -2.66 7.22 -17.54
CA LEU A 19 -3.94 6.57 -17.31
C LEU A 19 -3.65 5.16 -16.82
N ALA A 20 -3.67 4.96 -15.50
CA ALA A 20 -3.88 3.66 -14.92
C ALA A 20 -5.16 3.11 -15.55
N ALA A 21 -5.04 2.00 -16.29
CA ALA A 21 -6.18 1.27 -16.81
C ALA A 21 -7.18 1.10 -15.66
N ARG A 22 -8.42 1.58 -15.88
CA ARG A 22 -9.45 1.66 -14.84
C ARG A 22 -9.50 0.36 -14.06
N ALA A 23 -9.03 0.39 -12.81
CA ALA A 23 -9.44 -0.57 -11.80
C ALA A 23 -10.97 -0.66 -11.86
N PRO A 24 -11.58 -1.84 -11.61
CA PRO A 24 -13.03 -1.94 -11.55
C PRO A 24 -13.57 -0.77 -10.73
N THR A 25 -14.39 0.08 -11.37
CA THR A 25 -14.82 1.38 -10.82
C THR A 25 -15.69 1.23 -9.58
N THR A 26 -16.03 -0.01 -9.23
CA THR A 26 -16.78 -0.40 -8.05
C THR A 26 -15.95 -1.40 -7.23
N PRO A 27 -15.54 -1.06 -6.01
CA PRO A 27 -14.88 -1.97 -5.09
C PRO A 27 -15.74 -3.21 -4.81
N ASP A 28 -15.14 -4.41 -4.89
CA ASP A 28 -15.83 -5.67 -4.58
C ASP A 28 -15.88 -5.88 -3.05
N PRO A 29 -17.07 -6.03 -2.43
CA PRO A 29 -17.23 -6.21 -0.99
C PRO A 29 -16.57 -7.48 -0.44
N LYS A 30 -16.25 -8.49 -1.26
CA LYS A 30 -15.64 -9.75 -0.80
C LYS A 30 -14.12 -9.71 -0.79
N THR A 31 -13.51 -8.80 -1.54
CA THR A 31 -12.07 -8.79 -1.80
C THR A 31 -11.40 -7.46 -1.43
N THR A 32 -12.15 -6.36 -1.40
CA THR A 32 -11.62 -5.05 -1.04
C THR A 32 -11.40 -4.95 0.47
N VAL A 33 -10.19 -4.61 0.90
CA VAL A 33 -9.88 -4.30 2.29
C VAL A 33 -9.85 -2.78 2.47
N ALA A 34 -10.62 -2.25 3.42
CA ALA A 34 -10.67 -0.82 3.73
C ALA A 34 -9.98 -0.46 5.06
N PHE A 35 -9.88 -1.41 5.99
CA PHE A 35 -9.13 -1.29 7.25
C PHE A 35 -8.76 -2.68 7.81
N THR A 36 -7.83 -2.72 8.77
CA THR A 36 -7.43 -3.95 9.45
C THR A 36 -7.34 -3.76 10.95
N CYS A 37 -7.67 -4.83 11.69
CA CYS A 37 -7.47 -4.92 13.14
C CYS A 37 -6.32 -5.86 13.50
N ALA A 38 -5.47 -6.25 12.54
CA ALA A 38 -4.35 -7.17 12.76
C ALA A 38 -3.34 -6.65 13.81
N ASP A 39 -3.13 -5.34 13.85
CA ASP A 39 -2.19 -4.69 14.79
C ASP A 39 -2.80 -4.48 16.18
N ALA A 40 -4.13 -4.54 16.30
CA ALA A 40 -4.87 -4.39 17.54
C ALA A 40 -5.38 -5.77 18.01
N ARG A 41 -4.45 -6.64 18.44
CA ARG A 41 -4.74 -8.06 18.76
C ARG A 41 -5.77 -8.25 19.87
N ASP A 42 -5.87 -7.31 20.81
CA ASP A 42 -6.86 -7.25 21.88
C ASP A 42 -8.25 -6.80 21.38
N ARG A 43 -8.31 -6.20 20.18
CA ARG A 43 -9.50 -5.60 19.58
C ARG A 43 -9.75 -6.14 18.16
N PRO A 44 -10.01 -7.45 18.02
CA PRO A 44 -10.03 -8.09 16.71
C PRO A 44 -11.31 -7.82 15.91
N ILE A 45 -12.27 -7.03 16.41
CA ILE A 45 -13.57 -6.86 15.77
C ILE A 45 -13.65 -5.51 15.07
N GLY A 46 -13.79 -5.53 13.75
CA GLY A 46 -13.94 -4.32 12.94
C GLY A 46 -15.37 -3.76 12.92
N TRP A 47 -15.49 -2.45 13.10
CA TRP A 47 -16.74 -1.70 13.04
C TRP A 47 -16.64 -0.54 12.06
N CYS A 48 -17.69 -0.37 11.28
CA CYS A 48 -17.89 0.80 10.43
C CYS A 48 -18.64 1.85 11.22
N VAL A 49 -18.10 3.07 11.24
CA VAL A 49 -18.65 4.11 12.10
C VAL A 49 -18.82 5.44 11.38
N SER A 50 -19.81 6.21 11.81
CA SER A 50 -20.03 7.59 11.37
C SER A 50 -20.30 8.46 12.59
N LYS A 51 -19.85 9.71 12.54
CA LYS A 51 -20.31 10.71 13.51
C LYS A 51 -21.70 11.17 13.08
N ASP A 52 -22.58 11.37 14.05
CA ASP A 52 -23.79 12.12 13.78
C ASP A 52 -23.42 13.62 13.69
N PRO A 53 -23.56 14.27 12.53
CA PRO A 53 -23.20 15.67 12.38
C PRO A 53 -24.10 16.60 13.22
N SER A 54 -25.29 16.14 13.64
CA SER A 54 -26.17 16.90 14.54
C SER A 54 -25.74 16.81 16.01
N LYS A 55 -24.88 15.83 16.35
CA LYS A 55 -24.42 15.56 17.73
C LYS A 55 -22.96 15.10 17.79
N PRO A 56 -22.00 15.94 17.34
CA PRO A 56 -20.59 15.55 17.17
C PRO A 56 -19.87 15.21 18.49
N THR A 57 -20.40 15.64 19.64
CA THR A 57 -19.87 15.40 20.98
C THR A 57 -20.41 14.13 21.64
N GLU A 58 -21.43 13.49 21.06
CA GLU A 58 -22.12 12.38 21.72
C GLU A 58 -21.54 11.00 21.36
N GLY A 59 -20.69 10.87 20.33
CA GLY A 59 -19.99 9.62 19.96
C GLY A 59 -20.20 9.18 18.51
N TYR A 60 -20.13 7.88 18.24
CA TYR A 60 -20.29 7.32 16.88
C TYR A 60 -21.47 6.37 16.73
N ASN A 61 -22.08 6.32 15.55
CA ASN A 61 -22.93 5.22 15.12
C ASN A 61 -22.05 4.03 14.73
N TYR A 62 -22.48 2.80 15.04
CA TYR A 62 -21.71 1.59 14.78
C TYR A 62 -22.52 0.59 13.98
N VAL A 63 -21.89 -0.02 12.98
CA VAL A 63 -22.38 -1.23 12.33
C VAL A 63 -21.23 -2.19 12.12
N LEU A 64 -21.47 -3.48 12.33
CA LEU A 64 -20.43 -4.49 12.18
C LEU A 64 -19.92 -4.50 10.72
N ALA A 65 -18.61 -4.38 10.58
CA ALA A 65 -17.96 -4.35 9.27
C ALA A 65 -18.02 -5.72 8.59
N ASN A 66 -17.89 -5.74 7.26
CA ASN A 66 -17.73 -7.00 6.53
C ASN A 66 -16.32 -7.51 6.78
N ARG A 67 -16.18 -8.80 7.09
CA ARG A 67 -14.86 -9.46 7.14
C ARG A 67 -14.43 -9.87 5.74
N VAL A 68 -13.16 -9.64 5.42
CA VAL A 68 -12.60 -9.81 4.06
C VAL A 68 -11.46 -10.82 4.08
N GLY A 69 -11.50 -11.78 3.17
CA GLY A 69 -10.45 -12.79 3.04
C GLY A 69 -10.37 -13.77 4.23
N LEU A 70 -9.16 -14.27 4.50
CA LEU A 70 -8.92 -15.28 5.53
C LEU A 70 -9.16 -14.72 6.93
N ALA A 71 -9.77 -15.53 7.79
CA ALA A 71 -10.16 -15.14 9.14
C ALA A 71 -9.00 -14.53 9.95
N GLY A 72 -7.81 -15.15 9.90
CA GLY A 72 -6.65 -14.70 10.67
C GLY A 72 -6.11 -13.31 10.30
N ASN A 73 -6.49 -12.77 9.14
CA ASN A 73 -5.97 -11.48 8.67
C ASN A 73 -6.67 -10.27 9.30
N LEU A 74 -7.84 -10.46 9.92
CA LEU A 74 -8.62 -9.40 10.57
C LEU A 74 -8.82 -8.18 9.66
N ASN A 75 -9.11 -8.44 8.38
CA ASN A 75 -9.34 -7.43 7.35
C ASN A 75 -10.83 -7.14 7.21
N TYR A 76 -11.17 -5.87 7.02
CA TYR A 76 -12.55 -5.40 7.01
C TYR A 76 -12.84 -4.37 5.94
N ASN A 77 -14.12 -4.25 5.57
CA ASN A 77 -14.64 -3.12 4.79
C ASN A 77 -16.06 -2.71 5.20
N CYS A 78 -16.47 -1.54 4.71
CA CYS A 78 -17.80 -0.94 4.96
C CYS A 78 -18.69 -0.90 3.72
N ILE A 79 -18.38 -1.71 2.70
CA ILE A 79 -19.12 -1.68 1.44
C ILE A 79 -20.55 -2.20 1.68
N GLY A 80 -21.55 -1.40 1.28
CA GLY A 80 -22.97 -1.70 1.50
C GLY A 80 -23.43 -1.55 2.95
N LYS A 81 -22.62 -0.95 3.83
CA LYS A 81 -23.00 -0.63 5.20
C LYS A 81 -23.59 0.79 5.28
N PRO A 82 -24.49 1.06 6.24
CA PRO A 82 -25.08 2.38 6.43
C PRO A 82 -24.08 3.44 6.93
N PHE A 83 -22.93 3.00 7.45
CA PHE A 83 -21.86 3.86 7.96
C PHE A 83 -20.53 3.43 7.33
N GLY A 84 -19.61 4.38 7.13
CA GLY A 84 -18.29 4.09 6.55
C GLY A 84 -17.31 5.26 6.52
N ASP A 85 -17.64 6.38 7.17
CA ASP A 85 -16.78 7.58 7.18
C ASP A 85 -15.51 7.34 7.99
N ASN A 86 -15.60 6.47 8.99
CA ASN A 86 -14.48 6.04 9.84
C ASN A 86 -14.60 4.55 10.14
N SER A 87 -13.57 3.99 10.77
CA SER A 87 -13.52 2.58 11.13
C SER A 87 -12.80 2.40 12.46
N MET A 88 -13.28 1.44 13.25
CA MET A 88 -12.75 1.16 14.58
C MET A 88 -12.52 -0.35 14.77
N CYS A 89 -11.53 -0.65 15.60
CA CYS A 89 -11.24 -1.99 16.08
C CYS A 89 -11.62 -2.08 17.55
N CYS A 90 -12.50 -3.04 17.89
CA CYS A 90 -13.06 -3.18 19.23
C CYS A 90 -12.85 -4.58 19.81
N ILE A 91 -12.93 -4.68 21.13
CA ILE A 91 -12.89 -5.97 21.84
C ILE A 91 -14.06 -6.89 21.43
N LEU A 92 -13.87 -8.21 21.59
CA LEU A 92 -14.85 -9.25 21.23
C LEU A 92 -16.27 -9.02 21.77
N ASN A 93 -16.37 -8.47 22.99
CA ASN A 93 -17.64 -8.29 23.69
C ASN A 93 -18.19 -6.86 23.60
N PHE A 94 -17.60 -6.01 22.75
CA PHE A 94 -18.08 -4.65 22.56
C PHE A 94 -19.52 -4.67 22.03
N LYS A 95 -20.42 -3.97 22.74
CA LYS A 95 -21.83 -3.83 22.37
C LYS A 95 -22.17 -2.34 22.29
N PRO A 96 -22.40 -1.80 21.08
CA PRO A 96 -22.89 -0.43 20.93
C PRO A 96 -24.21 -0.25 21.68
N LYS A 97 -24.40 0.90 22.33
CA LYS A 97 -25.68 1.22 22.98
C LYS A 97 -26.79 1.35 21.92
N LYS A 98 -27.97 0.80 22.22
CA LYS A 98 -29.04 0.53 21.25
C LYS A 98 -29.66 1.76 20.58
N ASN A 99 -29.33 3.00 20.99
CA ASN A 99 -29.97 4.24 20.51
C ASN A 99 -29.03 5.46 20.48
N GLY A 100 -27.74 5.26 20.22
CA GLY A 100 -26.87 6.39 19.94
C GLY A 100 -25.49 6.22 20.54
N LEU A 101 -24.52 6.48 19.67
CA LEU A 101 -23.33 7.22 20.03
C LEU A 101 -22.59 6.62 21.23
N THR A 102 -21.80 5.59 20.95
CA THR A 102 -20.86 5.04 21.92
C THR A 102 -19.54 5.77 21.75
N MET A 103 -19.18 6.62 22.72
CA MET A 103 -17.79 7.04 22.85
C MET A 103 -16.94 5.78 23.02
N PRO A 104 -15.76 5.67 22.38
CA PRO A 104 -14.79 4.67 22.79
C PRO A 104 -14.58 4.90 24.28
N SER A 105 -15.09 4.03 25.16
CA SER A 105 -14.53 3.91 26.50
C SER A 105 -13.03 3.70 26.27
N ASP A 106 -12.17 4.40 27.03
CA ASP A 106 -10.73 4.54 26.75
C ASP A 106 -9.94 3.22 26.59
N GLY A 107 -10.59 2.06 26.75
CA GLY A 107 -10.03 0.71 26.55
C GLY A 107 -10.78 -0.24 25.61
N ASP A 108 -11.97 0.07 25.10
CA ASP A 108 -12.79 -0.96 24.39
C ASP A 108 -12.67 -0.91 22.87
N SER A 109 -12.48 0.30 22.32
CA SER A 109 -12.42 0.56 20.87
C SER A 109 -11.29 1.53 20.55
N ALA A 110 -10.55 1.27 19.48
CA ALA A 110 -9.49 2.14 18.99
C ALA A 110 -9.70 2.40 17.50
N ASP A 111 -9.15 3.51 17.00
CA ASP A 111 -9.17 3.78 15.56
C ASP A 111 -8.53 2.61 14.81
N ALA A 112 -9.23 2.14 13.78
CA ALA A 112 -8.71 1.06 12.96
C ALA A 112 -7.51 1.55 12.16
N ALA A 113 -6.48 0.72 12.08
CA ALA A 113 -5.40 0.96 11.14
C ALA A 113 -5.98 0.89 9.73
N LYS A 114 -5.69 1.91 8.91
CA LYS A 114 -5.83 1.74 7.46
C LYS A 114 -4.95 0.55 7.06
N PRO A 115 -5.40 -0.30 6.14
CA PRO A 115 -4.61 -1.43 5.71
C PRO A 115 -3.30 -0.86 5.17
N GLY A 116 -2.19 -1.52 5.49
CA GLY A 116 -1.00 -1.35 4.67
C GLY A 116 -1.36 -1.59 3.19
N PRO A 117 -0.60 -1.01 2.25
CA PRO A 117 -0.88 -1.19 0.83
C PRO A 117 -1.07 -2.67 0.47
N ASP A 118 -2.15 -3.00 -0.26
CA ASP A 118 -2.44 -4.37 -0.66
C ASP A 118 -1.40 -4.84 -1.69
N PRO A 119 -0.65 -5.93 -1.43
CA PRO A 119 0.36 -6.46 -2.34
C PRO A 119 -0.20 -6.86 -3.72
N LYS A 120 -1.50 -7.12 -3.85
CA LYS A 120 -2.10 -7.55 -5.13
C LYS A 120 -2.48 -6.39 -6.03
N THR A 121 -2.68 -5.21 -5.47
CA THR A 121 -3.25 -4.06 -6.19
C THR A 121 -2.38 -2.81 -6.13
N THR A 122 -1.45 -2.73 -5.18
CA THR A 122 -0.57 -1.57 -5.03
C THR A 122 0.60 -1.67 -6.00
N VAL A 123 0.73 -0.70 -6.91
CA VAL A 123 1.90 -0.53 -7.77
C VAL A 123 2.89 0.40 -7.05
N VAL A 124 4.12 -0.08 -6.83
CA VAL A 124 5.22 0.73 -6.28
C VAL A 124 6.16 1.19 -7.39
N PHE A 125 6.36 0.35 -8.42
CA PHE A 125 7.17 0.69 -9.57
C PHE A 125 6.74 -0.08 -10.82
N THR A 126 7.15 0.42 -11.98
CA THR A 126 6.80 -0.13 -13.29
C THR A 126 8.06 -0.28 -14.14
N CYS A 127 8.18 -1.41 -14.83
CA CYS A 127 9.29 -1.69 -15.74
C CYS A 127 8.86 -1.61 -17.20
N THR A 128 8.35 -0.45 -17.61
CA THR A 128 7.93 -0.17 -19.00
C THR A 128 8.88 0.80 -19.68
N GLY A 129 9.02 0.65 -21.01
CA GLY A 129 9.85 1.49 -21.86
C GLY A 129 10.66 0.68 -22.86
N LYS A 130 11.07 1.31 -23.97
CA LYS A 130 11.77 0.65 -25.08
C LYS A 130 13.09 -0.01 -24.66
N ASP A 131 13.79 0.58 -23.68
CA ASP A 131 15.09 0.14 -23.19
C ASP A 131 15.04 -0.26 -21.70
N VAL A 132 13.84 -0.46 -21.16
CA VAL A 132 13.64 -0.87 -19.77
C VAL A 132 13.41 -2.37 -19.73
N PRO A 133 14.27 -3.13 -19.06
CA PRO A 133 14.07 -4.57 -18.95
C PRO A 133 12.78 -4.89 -18.16
N PRO A 134 11.99 -5.89 -18.56
CA PRO A 134 10.61 -6.01 -18.08
C PRO A 134 10.47 -6.68 -16.71
N THR A 135 11.53 -7.18 -16.08
CA THR A 135 11.41 -7.96 -14.83
C THR A 135 11.72 -7.10 -13.60
N GLY A 136 10.74 -6.95 -12.72
CA GLY A 136 10.90 -6.18 -11.48
C GLY A 136 11.58 -6.96 -10.35
N TRP A 137 12.49 -6.28 -9.64
CA TRP A 137 13.19 -6.79 -8.47
C TRP A 137 13.18 -5.78 -7.34
N CYS A 138 13.16 -6.28 -6.12
CA CYS A 138 13.26 -5.51 -4.89
C CYS A 138 14.68 -5.63 -4.35
N VAL A 139 15.33 -4.50 -4.07
CA VAL A 139 16.77 -4.49 -3.86
C VAL A 139 17.19 -3.69 -2.64
N SER A 140 18.28 -4.13 -2.03
CA SER A 140 18.88 -3.50 -0.86
C SER A 140 20.40 -3.52 -1.02
N GLN A 141 21.06 -2.43 -0.63
CA GLN A 141 22.50 -2.44 -0.45
C GLN A 141 22.81 -3.07 0.91
N ALA A 142 23.74 -4.01 0.97
CA ALA A 142 24.17 -4.53 2.26
C ALA A 142 24.86 -3.42 3.07
N PRO A 143 24.48 -3.23 4.35
CA PRO A 143 25.13 -2.27 5.23
C PRO A 143 26.65 -2.47 5.27
N GLY A 144 27.42 -1.38 5.14
CA GLY A 144 28.88 -1.42 5.16
C GLY A 144 29.55 -1.94 3.89
N LYS A 145 28.79 -2.31 2.85
CA LYS A 145 29.30 -2.88 1.58
C LYS A 145 28.98 -1.98 0.38
N LEU A 146 29.12 -0.66 0.58
CA LEU A 146 28.82 0.33 -0.44
C LEU A 146 29.70 0.10 -1.68
N GLY A 147 29.07 -0.08 -2.85
CA GLY A 147 29.77 -0.36 -4.11
C GLY A 147 30.09 -1.83 -4.38
N GLU A 148 29.82 -2.76 -3.44
CA GLU A 148 30.06 -4.19 -3.66
C GLU A 148 28.92 -4.90 -4.41
N GLY A 149 27.74 -4.28 -4.48
CA GLY A 149 26.56 -4.78 -5.19
C GLY A 149 25.29 -4.71 -4.34
N TYR A 150 24.25 -5.43 -4.78
CA TYR A 150 22.92 -5.41 -4.17
C TYR A 150 22.43 -6.82 -3.88
N ASN A 151 21.59 -6.94 -2.86
CA ASN A 151 20.73 -8.10 -2.66
C ASN A 151 19.46 -7.93 -3.48
N PHE A 152 18.90 -9.05 -3.96
CA PHE A 152 17.73 -9.07 -4.83
C PHE A 152 16.69 -10.04 -4.28
N ASP A 153 15.44 -9.63 -4.30
CA ASP A 153 14.25 -10.47 -4.10
C ASP A 153 13.30 -10.21 -5.26
N LEU A 154 12.72 -11.25 -5.85
CA LEU A 154 11.87 -11.10 -7.03
C LEU A 154 10.61 -10.33 -6.63
N ALA A 155 10.30 -9.24 -7.31
CA ALA A 155 9.16 -8.39 -6.95
C ALA A 155 7.82 -9.10 -7.18
N ASN A 156 6.78 -8.67 -6.47
CA ASN A 156 5.42 -9.14 -6.73
C ASN A 156 4.92 -8.52 -8.03
N VAL A 157 4.33 -9.31 -8.92
CA VAL A 157 3.59 -8.81 -10.09
C VAL A 157 2.23 -8.27 -9.63
N VAL A 158 1.87 -7.08 -10.10
CA VAL A 158 0.63 -6.39 -9.72
C VAL A 158 -0.26 -6.24 -10.95
N GLY A 159 -1.42 -6.88 -10.93
CA GLY A 159 -2.33 -6.88 -12.07
C GLY A 159 -1.80 -7.70 -13.27
N PRO A 160 -2.27 -7.40 -14.50
CA PRO A 160 -1.89 -8.12 -15.71
C PRO A 160 -0.37 -8.04 -16.00
N PRO A 161 0.29 -9.16 -16.36
CA PRO A 161 1.74 -9.17 -16.65
C PRO A 161 2.19 -8.18 -17.73
N LYS A 162 1.33 -7.87 -18.69
CA LYS A 162 1.59 -6.90 -19.76
C LYS A 162 1.84 -5.48 -19.26
N ASP A 163 1.33 -5.14 -18.08
CA ASP A 163 1.44 -3.80 -17.52
C ASP A 163 2.79 -3.62 -16.78
N MET A 164 3.52 -4.71 -16.52
CA MET A 164 4.85 -4.72 -15.91
C MET A 164 4.92 -3.88 -14.63
N ASN A 165 3.86 -4.00 -13.81
CA ASN A 165 3.70 -3.31 -12.54
C ASN A 165 4.14 -4.22 -11.40
N TYR A 166 4.84 -3.63 -10.42
CA TYR A 166 5.49 -4.37 -9.35
C TYR A 166 5.37 -3.68 -8.00
N ASN A 167 5.49 -4.48 -6.94
CA ASN A 167 5.77 -3.98 -5.59
C ASN A 167 6.71 -4.88 -4.79
N CYS A 168 7.19 -4.32 -3.68
CA CYS A 168 8.09 -4.97 -2.72
C CYS A 168 7.43 -5.25 -1.37
N ILE A 169 6.10 -5.29 -1.33
CA ILE A 169 5.35 -5.47 -0.08
C ILE A 169 5.55 -6.92 0.39
N GLY A 170 6.01 -7.07 1.64
CA GLY A 170 6.35 -8.36 2.22
C GLY A 170 7.64 -9.00 1.69
N LYS A 171 8.43 -8.26 0.88
CA LYS A 171 9.75 -8.73 0.40
C LYS A 171 10.83 -8.46 1.42
N LYS A 172 11.91 -9.25 1.34
CA LYS A 172 13.03 -9.16 2.28
C LYS A 172 13.83 -7.85 2.11
N PHE A 173 13.88 -7.34 0.89
CA PHE A 173 14.65 -6.15 0.52
C PHE A 173 13.69 -5.11 -0.06
N THR A 174 13.74 -3.87 0.41
CA THR A 174 12.76 -2.82 0.02
C THR A 174 13.37 -1.44 -0.18
N ASP A 175 14.69 -1.29 -0.04
CA ASP A 175 15.35 0.02 -0.07
C ASP A 175 15.22 0.70 -1.43
N ASN A 176 15.31 -0.08 -2.51
CA ASN A 176 15.15 0.36 -3.88
C ASN A 176 14.43 -0.70 -4.70
N SER A 177 14.16 -0.37 -5.97
CA SER A 177 13.66 -1.32 -6.97
C SER A 177 14.62 -1.39 -8.16
N ALA A 178 14.51 -2.45 -8.97
CA ALA A 178 15.27 -2.60 -10.19
C ALA A 178 14.43 -3.25 -11.29
N CYS A 179 14.72 -2.85 -12.54
CA CYS A 179 14.17 -3.44 -13.74
C CYS A 179 15.30 -4.19 -14.46
N CYS A 180 15.20 -5.52 -14.54
CA CYS A 180 16.25 -6.40 -15.03
C CYS A 180 15.80 -7.26 -16.22
N LYS A 181 16.77 -7.68 -17.04
CA LYS A 181 16.50 -8.58 -18.17
C LYS A 181 15.94 -9.90 -17.66
N PRO A 182 15.10 -10.61 -18.43
CA PRO A 182 14.57 -11.91 -18.01
C PRO A 182 15.66 -12.97 -17.75
N THR A 183 16.83 -12.80 -18.36
CA THR A 183 18.00 -13.66 -18.19
C THR A 183 18.85 -13.32 -16.97
N PHE A 184 18.58 -12.20 -16.29
CA PHE A 184 19.30 -11.80 -15.09
C PHE A 184 19.08 -12.82 -13.97
N LYS A 185 20.19 -13.25 -13.37
CA LYS A 185 20.17 -14.17 -12.22
C LYS A 185 21.07 -13.58 -11.14
N PRO A 186 20.50 -13.13 -10.00
CA PRO A 186 21.32 -12.67 -8.90
C PRO A 186 22.10 -13.83 -8.28
N ALA A 187 23.23 -13.51 -7.65
CA ALA A 187 24.01 -14.46 -6.89
C ALA A 187 23.15 -15.04 -5.74
N PRO A 188 22.99 -16.37 -5.65
CA PRO A 188 22.03 -16.98 -4.74
C PRO A 188 22.32 -16.73 -3.25
N ASN A 189 23.56 -16.40 -2.88
CA ASN A 189 23.99 -16.15 -1.50
C ASN A 189 24.97 -14.97 -1.40
N GLY A 190 24.88 -13.98 -2.29
CA GLY A 190 25.86 -12.90 -2.33
C GLY A 190 25.35 -11.63 -2.97
N LEU A 191 26.17 -10.58 -2.88
CA LEU A 191 25.90 -9.31 -3.55
C LEU A 191 26.08 -9.48 -5.06
N THR A 192 25.11 -8.99 -5.82
CA THR A 192 25.20 -8.94 -7.27
C THR A 192 25.56 -7.52 -7.69
N LYS A 193 26.68 -7.36 -8.39
CA LYS A 193 27.03 -6.07 -9.00
C LYS A 193 26.06 -5.79 -10.15
N LEU A 194 25.55 -4.57 -10.21
CA LEU A 194 24.75 -4.14 -11.34
C LEU A 194 25.64 -3.96 -12.56
N GLY A 195 25.34 -4.70 -13.61
CA GLY A 195 25.83 -4.45 -14.95
C GLY A 195 24.75 -3.82 -15.82
N SER A 196 24.94 -3.85 -17.14
CA SER A 196 23.97 -3.38 -18.15
C SER A 196 22.66 -4.16 -18.21
N ASP A 197 22.50 -5.20 -17.40
CA ASP A 197 21.33 -6.07 -17.41
C ASP A 197 20.21 -5.57 -16.50
N CYS A 198 20.50 -4.60 -15.63
CA CYS A 198 19.56 -4.06 -14.67
C CYS A 198 19.66 -2.54 -14.59
N ILE A 199 18.52 -1.89 -14.39
CA ILE A 199 18.41 -0.46 -14.14
C ILE A 199 17.81 -0.29 -12.74
N ILE A 200 18.53 0.36 -11.82
CA ILE A 200 17.97 0.73 -10.51
C ILE A 200 16.94 1.82 -10.71
N LYS A 201 15.78 1.62 -10.10
CA LYS A 201 14.73 2.60 -9.91
C LYS A 201 14.75 2.92 -8.41
N PRO A 202 15.28 4.08 -7.99
CA PRO A 202 15.15 4.52 -6.62
C PRO A 202 13.67 4.44 -6.24
N SER A 203 13.34 3.83 -5.10
CA SER A 203 11.98 3.89 -4.59
C SER A 203 11.66 5.38 -4.41
N ASN A 204 10.59 5.89 -5.04
CA ASN A 204 10.11 7.24 -4.78
C ASN A 204 9.83 7.34 -3.27
N LYS A 205 10.75 7.93 -2.53
CA LYS A 205 10.53 8.32 -1.14
C LYS A 205 9.58 9.51 -1.11
#